data_AF-A0A0P6WN64-F1
#
_entry.id   AF-A0A0P6WN64-F1
#
_cell.length_a   1.000
_cell.length_b   1.000
_cell.length_c   1.000
_cell.angle_alpha   90.00
_cell.angle_beta   90.00
_cell.angle_gamma   90.00
#
_symmetry.space_group_name_H-M   'P 1'
#
loop_
_entity.id
_entity.type
_entity.pdbx_description
1 polymer ?
#
loop_
_entity_poly.entity_id
_entity_poly.type
_entity_poly.pdbx_seq_one_letter_code
_entity_poly.pdbx_strand_id
1 'polypeptide(L)'
;MSDSNMAGFMIRRAAEQDAPALARLCAQLGYPTEQDVLTPRLAAILERPDQAVFVAAASGGEIIGWLHVLTTQYLESEAFAEIGGIVVDERHRRGGAGRALMQAAEVWAVEQGLRAVRLRSNVIREKAHLFYRSIGYQQVKSQYTFEKELDQARGGRTGTPWA
;
A
#
# COMPACT_ATOMS: atom_id res chain seq x y z
N MET A 1 18.41 -15.92 0.22
CA MET A 1 18.22 -16.96 -0.80
C MET A 1 16.94 -17.72 -0.51
N SER A 2 15.86 -17.36 -1.19
CA SER A 2 14.69 -18.21 -1.45
C SER A 2 13.81 -17.45 -2.44
N ASP A 3 14.25 -17.38 -3.69
CA ASP A 3 13.34 -17.06 -4.80
C ASP A 3 12.34 -18.23 -4.89
N SER A 4 11.15 -18.03 -4.33
CA SER A 4 10.07 -19.01 -4.42
C SER A 4 9.49 -18.97 -5.83
N ASN A 5 10.20 -19.61 -6.76
CA ASN A 5 9.82 -19.81 -8.15
C ASN A 5 8.83 -20.98 -8.25
N MET A 6 7.58 -20.74 -7.86
CA MET A 6 6.48 -21.68 -8.09
C MET A 6 5.21 -21.04 -8.65
N ALA A 7 5.29 -19.75 -8.99
CA ALA A 7 4.24 -19.01 -9.67
C ALA A 7 4.88 -18.20 -10.80
N GLY A 8 4.19 -17.99 -11.92
CA GLY A 8 4.69 -17.27 -13.11
C GLY A 8 4.92 -15.77 -12.89
N PHE A 9 5.31 -15.36 -11.68
CA PHE A 9 5.64 -14.01 -11.28
C PHE A 9 6.69 -14.01 -10.16
N MET A 10 7.36 -12.87 -9.99
CA MET A 10 8.29 -12.58 -8.90
C MET A 10 7.83 -11.37 -8.09
N ILE A 11 8.14 -11.35 -6.79
CA ILE A 11 7.95 -10.17 -5.95
C ILE A 11 9.27 -9.42 -5.81
N ARG A 12 9.26 -8.11 -6.04
CA ARG A 12 10.42 -7.24 -5.83
C ARG A 12 9.99 -5.86 -5.33
N ARG A 13 10.97 -5.06 -4.86
CA ARG A 13 10.76 -3.64 -4.61
C ARG A 13 10.35 -2.94 -5.91
N ALA A 14 9.41 -2.00 -5.80
CA ALA A 14 9.11 -1.09 -6.89
C ALA A 14 10.32 -0.19 -7.16
N ALA A 15 10.47 0.21 -8.40
CA ALA A 15 11.40 1.23 -8.84
C ALA A 15 10.60 2.33 -9.58
N GLU A 16 11.20 3.50 -9.77
CA GLU A 16 10.52 4.63 -10.41
C GLU A 16 9.95 4.29 -11.79
N GLN A 17 10.66 3.45 -12.56
CA GLN A 17 10.20 3.00 -13.88
C GLN A 17 8.90 2.17 -13.85
N ASP A 18 8.47 1.69 -12.68
CA ASP A 18 7.22 0.96 -12.54
C ASP A 18 6.00 1.89 -12.51
N ALA A 19 6.18 3.21 -12.33
CA ALA A 19 5.10 4.19 -12.20
C ALA A 19 4.00 4.09 -13.27
N PRO A 20 4.29 3.92 -14.57
CA PRO A 20 3.25 3.75 -15.59
C PRO A 20 2.31 2.56 -15.30
N ALA A 21 2.89 1.43 -14.88
CA ALA A 21 2.12 0.23 -14.62
C ALA A 21 1.35 0.29 -13.29
N LEU A 22 1.94 0.92 -12.26
CA LEU A 22 1.24 1.15 -10.99
C LEU A 22 0.04 2.08 -11.20
N ALA A 23 0.18 3.16 -11.98
CA ALA A 23 -0.88 4.11 -12.30
C ALA A 23 -2.06 3.43 -12.98
N ARG A 24 -1.79 2.60 -14.00
CA ARG A 24 -2.80 1.76 -14.66
C ARG A 24 -3.56 0.87 -13.67
N LEU A 25 -2.87 0.27 -12.71
CA LEU A 25 -3.48 -0.62 -11.71
C LEU A 25 -4.26 0.14 -10.63
N CYS A 26 -3.92 1.39 -10.32
CA CYS A 26 -4.68 2.23 -9.37
C CYS A 26 -6.15 2.40 -9.78
N ALA A 27 -6.44 2.46 -11.08
CA ALA A 27 -7.82 2.50 -11.59
C ALA A 27 -8.63 1.25 -11.17
N GLN A 28 -8.02 0.06 -11.18
CA GLN A 28 -8.67 -1.18 -10.73
C GLN A 28 -8.85 -1.24 -9.20
N LEU A 29 -8.05 -0.48 -8.46
CA LEU A 29 -8.22 -0.31 -7.02
C LEU A 29 -9.38 0.65 -6.68
N GLY A 30 -9.88 1.41 -7.66
CA GLY A 30 -10.92 2.43 -7.48
C GLY A 30 -10.39 3.85 -7.29
N TYR A 31 -9.10 4.09 -7.55
CA TYR A 31 -8.45 5.40 -7.45
C TYR A 31 -7.71 5.71 -8.76
N PRO A 32 -8.43 6.03 -9.86
CA PRO A 32 -7.80 6.40 -11.12
C PRO A 32 -6.74 7.49 -10.89
N THR A 33 -5.51 7.22 -11.31
CA THR A 33 -4.37 8.12 -11.09
C THR A 33 -3.56 8.15 -12.38
N GLU A 34 -3.32 9.34 -12.90
CA GLU A 34 -2.47 9.53 -14.08
C GLU A 34 -1.00 9.28 -13.74
N GLN A 35 -0.23 8.81 -14.72
CA GLN A 35 1.20 8.51 -14.53
C GLN A 35 1.99 9.74 -14.06
N ASP A 36 1.71 10.92 -14.61
CA ASP A 36 2.43 12.16 -14.27
C ASP A 36 2.18 12.60 -12.81
N VAL A 37 1.05 12.17 -12.23
CA VAL A 37 0.74 12.40 -10.82
C VAL A 37 1.38 11.33 -9.93
N LEU A 38 1.39 10.07 -10.38
CA LEU A 38 1.91 8.97 -9.58
C LEU A 38 3.44 8.97 -9.52
N THR A 39 4.12 9.32 -10.62
CA THR A 39 5.58 9.26 -10.73
C THR A 39 6.31 10.03 -9.61
N PRO A 40 6.06 11.35 -9.39
CA PRO A 40 6.71 12.07 -8.30
C PRO A 40 6.29 11.57 -6.92
N ARG A 41 5.06 11.06 -6.77
CA ARG A 41 4.59 10.46 -5.52
C ARG A 41 5.34 9.17 -5.19
N LEU A 42 5.54 8.31 -6.19
CA LEU A 42 6.28 7.06 -6.05
C LEU A 42 7.74 7.36 -5.67
N ALA A 43 8.41 8.27 -6.39
CA ALA A 43 9.78 8.67 -6.07
C ALA A 43 9.93 9.12 -4.61
N ALA A 44 9.04 10.02 -4.15
CA ALA A 44 9.04 10.48 -2.76
C ALA A 44 8.77 9.36 -1.72
N ILE A 45 7.98 8.34 -2.07
CA ILE A 45 7.76 7.17 -1.20
C ILE A 45 8.99 6.25 -1.18
N LEU A 46 9.66 6.07 -2.33
CA LEU A 46 10.83 5.17 -2.42
C LEU A 46 12.04 5.67 -1.60
N GLU A 47 12.13 6.98 -1.36
CA GLU A 47 13.16 7.58 -0.50
C GLU A 47 12.90 7.41 1.01
N ARG A 48 11.70 6.95 1.39
CA ARG A 48 11.29 6.86 2.79
C ARG A 48 11.63 5.51 3.41
N PRO A 49 12.49 5.46 4.45
CA PRO A 49 12.85 4.19 5.10
C PRO A 49 11.68 3.58 5.88
N ASP A 50 10.71 4.40 6.29
CA ASP A 50 9.51 3.98 7.00
C ASP A 50 8.41 3.46 6.07
N GLN A 51 8.67 3.34 4.77
CA GLN A 51 7.72 2.85 3.77
C GLN A 51 8.35 1.86 2.79
N ALA A 52 7.49 1.10 2.12
CA ALA A 52 7.89 0.18 1.07
C ALA A 52 6.78 0.05 0.02
N VAL A 53 7.19 -0.04 -1.25
CA VAL A 53 6.31 -0.46 -2.33
C VAL A 53 6.89 -1.73 -2.95
N PHE A 54 6.04 -2.76 -3.05
CA PHE A 54 6.37 -4.03 -3.68
C PHE A 54 5.54 -4.19 -4.95
N VAL A 55 6.11 -4.84 -5.96
CA VAL A 55 5.44 -5.20 -7.20
C VAL A 55 5.49 -6.69 -7.42
N ALA A 56 4.43 -7.22 -8.03
CA ALA A 56 4.40 -8.55 -8.62
C ALA A 56 4.66 -8.40 -10.13
N ALA A 57 5.78 -8.92 -10.61
CA ALA A 57 6.18 -8.90 -12.02
C ALA A 57 6.02 -10.29 -12.62
N ALA A 58 5.21 -10.44 -13.67
CA ALA A 58 5.07 -11.71 -14.40
C ALA A 58 6.38 -12.09 -15.12
N SER A 59 6.51 -13.34 -15.57
CA SER A 59 7.72 -13.83 -16.27
C SER A 59 8.14 -13.01 -17.50
N GLY A 60 7.22 -12.24 -18.10
CA GLY A 60 7.50 -11.32 -19.21
C GLY A 60 7.88 -9.89 -18.78
N GLY A 61 8.04 -9.62 -17.48
CA GLY A 61 8.34 -8.30 -16.93
C GLY A 61 7.12 -7.39 -16.69
N GLU A 62 5.93 -7.78 -17.14
CA GLU A 62 4.69 -7.01 -16.88
C GLU A 62 4.43 -6.93 -15.37
N ILE A 63 4.21 -5.73 -14.87
CA ILE A 63 3.73 -5.53 -13.50
C ILE A 63 2.24 -5.86 -13.45
N ILE A 64 1.92 -6.92 -12.71
CA ILE A 64 0.57 -7.47 -12.56
C ILE A 64 -0.04 -7.17 -11.18
N GLY A 65 0.68 -6.49 -10.30
CA GLY A 65 0.18 -6.08 -9.01
C GLY A 65 1.17 -5.23 -8.23
N TRP A 66 0.68 -4.49 -7.26
CA TRP A 66 1.51 -3.73 -6.32
C TRP A 66 0.90 -3.70 -4.92
N LEU A 67 1.75 -3.46 -3.94
CA LEU A 67 1.39 -3.23 -2.55
C LEU A 67 2.23 -2.10 -1.98
N HIS A 68 1.58 -1.15 -1.31
CA HIS A 68 2.22 -0.10 -0.51
C HIS A 68 2.01 -0.40 0.98
N VAL A 69 3.10 -0.37 1.74
CA VAL A 69 3.11 -0.54 3.20
C VAL A 69 3.92 0.57 3.85
N LEU A 70 3.50 1.01 5.03
CA LEU A 70 4.14 2.07 5.80
C LEU A 70 4.12 1.76 7.29
N THR A 71 5.07 2.30 8.04
CA THR A 71 5.05 2.25 9.50
C THR A 71 4.08 3.30 10.03
N THR A 72 3.16 2.87 10.91
CA THR A 72 2.22 3.76 11.60
C THR A 72 2.48 3.71 13.10
N GLN A 73 2.65 4.89 13.71
CA GLN A 73 2.85 5.07 15.15
C GLN A 73 1.72 5.96 15.71
N TYR A 74 1.05 5.47 16.74
CA TYR A 74 0.10 6.26 17.53
C TYR A 74 0.67 6.52 18.93
N LEU A 75 0.18 7.55 19.62
CA LEU A 75 0.64 7.85 20.98
C LEU A 75 0.18 6.78 21.98
N GLU A 76 -1.03 6.27 21.78
CA GLU A 76 -1.73 5.38 22.70
C GLU A 76 -1.50 3.87 22.44
N SER A 77 -0.73 3.50 21.42
CA SER A 77 -0.52 2.08 21.08
C SER A 77 0.82 1.79 20.41
N GLU A 78 1.21 0.51 20.41
CA GLU A 78 2.41 0.03 19.71
C GLU A 78 2.34 0.32 18.20
N ALA A 79 3.51 0.59 17.60
CA ALA A 79 3.67 0.72 16.17
C ALA A 79 3.21 -0.54 15.42
N PHE A 80 2.76 -0.36 14.18
CA PHE A 80 2.39 -1.46 13.29
C PHE A 80 2.66 -1.07 11.83
N ALA A 81 2.74 -2.06 10.96
CA ALA A 81 2.80 -1.84 9.51
C ALA A 81 1.37 -1.68 8.98
N GLU A 82 1.07 -0.58 8.29
CA GLU A 82 -0.21 -0.35 7.62
C GLU A 82 -0.09 -0.64 6.13
N ILE A 83 -0.99 -1.44 5.57
CA ILE A 83 -1.13 -1.57 4.12
C ILE A 83 -1.89 -0.34 3.61
N GLY A 84 -1.17 0.57 2.95
CA GLY A 84 -1.72 1.77 2.33
C GLY A 84 -2.52 1.47 1.05
N GLY A 85 -2.17 0.38 0.35
CA GLY A 85 -2.92 -0.10 -0.80
C GLY A 85 -2.38 -1.43 -1.31
N ILE A 86 -3.27 -2.24 -1.89
CA ILE A 86 -2.91 -3.48 -2.58
C ILE A 86 -3.85 -3.68 -3.77
N VAL A 87 -3.29 -4.03 -4.93
CA VAL A 87 -4.06 -4.40 -6.11
C VAL A 87 -3.33 -5.46 -6.92
N VAL A 88 -4.10 -6.38 -7.49
CA VAL A 88 -3.64 -7.34 -8.50
C VAL A 88 -4.54 -7.20 -9.71
N ASP A 89 -3.91 -7.12 -10.89
CA ASP A 89 -4.58 -7.07 -12.19
C ASP A 89 -5.64 -8.16 -12.27
N GLU A 90 -6.85 -7.81 -12.67
CA GLU A 90 -7.99 -8.71 -12.75
C GLU A 90 -7.72 -10.00 -13.52
N ARG A 91 -6.92 -9.91 -14.59
CA ARG A 91 -6.53 -11.04 -15.43
C ARG A 91 -5.62 -12.05 -14.71
N HIS A 92 -4.99 -11.62 -13.62
CA HIS A 92 -4.00 -12.40 -12.85
C HIS A 92 -4.45 -12.69 -11.42
N ARG A 93 -5.69 -12.35 -11.05
CA ARG A 93 -6.26 -12.67 -9.73
C ARG A 93 -6.39 -14.18 -9.56
N ARG A 94 -6.42 -14.64 -8.30
CA ARG A 94 -6.46 -16.06 -7.90
C ARG A 94 -5.22 -16.87 -8.33
N GLY A 95 -4.21 -16.25 -8.92
CA GLY A 95 -2.90 -16.86 -9.22
C GLY A 95 -1.88 -16.80 -8.09
N GLY A 96 -2.25 -16.33 -6.88
CA GLY A 96 -1.35 -16.27 -5.72
C GLY A 96 -0.59 -14.95 -5.54
N ALA A 97 -0.54 -14.06 -6.53
CA ALA A 97 0.19 -12.79 -6.47
C ALA A 97 -0.20 -11.91 -5.27
N GLY A 98 -1.50 -11.83 -4.94
CA GLY A 98 -1.97 -11.05 -3.79
C GLY A 98 -1.45 -11.60 -2.46
N ARG A 99 -1.40 -12.94 -2.30
CA ARG A 99 -0.84 -13.57 -1.10
C ARG A 99 0.67 -13.28 -1.00
N ALA A 100 1.39 -13.40 -2.10
CA ALA A 100 2.83 -13.16 -2.13
C ALA A 100 3.18 -11.69 -1.84
N LEU A 101 2.39 -10.73 -2.33
CA LEU A 101 2.54 -9.31 -1.98
C LEU A 101 2.34 -9.08 -0.48
N MET A 102 1.28 -9.65 0.12
CA MET A 102 1.03 -9.53 1.56
C MET A 102 2.17 -10.13 2.39
N GLN A 103 2.67 -11.31 1.99
CA GLN A 103 3.84 -11.93 2.64
C GLN A 103 5.09 -11.06 2.57
N ALA A 104 5.35 -10.37 1.45
CA ALA A 104 6.46 -9.43 1.37
C ALA A 104 6.30 -8.24 2.32
N ALA A 105 5.06 -7.76 2.52
CA ALA A 105 4.76 -6.72 3.50
C ALA A 105 4.95 -7.20 4.95
N GLU A 106 4.57 -8.45 5.24
CA GLU A 106 4.76 -9.09 6.55
C GLU A 106 6.25 -9.26 6.88
N VAL A 107 7.06 -9.74 5.91
CA VAL A 107 8.52 -9.84 6.07
C VAL A 107 9.12 -8.47 6.32
N TRP A 108 8.75 -7.48 5.53
CA TRP A 108 9.21 -6.10 5.73
C TRP A 108 8.82 -5.56 7.12
N ALA A 109 7.61 -5.82 7.59
CA ALA A 109 7.18 -5.39 8.92
C ALA A 109 8.06 -5.99 10.03
N VAL A 110 8.41 -7.28 9.93
CA VAL A 110 9.33 -7.93 10.87
C VAL A 110 10.73 -7.30 10.81
N GLU A 111 11.24 -7.00 9.62
CA GLU A 111 12.52 -6.30 9.43
C GLU A 111 12.53 -4.89 10.04
N GLN A 112 11.37 -4.21 10.08
CA GLN A 112 11.19 -2.92 10.77
C GLN A 112 11.00 -3.08 12.29
N GLY A 113 11.04 -4.30 12.84
CA GLY A 113 10.79 -4.56 14.25
C GLY A 113 9.31 -4.46 14.67
N LEU A 114 8.39 -4.50 13.71
CA LEU A 114 6.96 -4.37 13.94
C LEU A 114 6.32 -5.75 14.16
N ARG A 115 5.35 -5.80 15.07
CA ARG A 115 4.70 -7.06 15.51
C ARG A 115 3.36 -7.34 14.83
N ALA A 116 2.84 -6.38 14.07
CA ALA A 116 1.52 -6.48 13.47
C ALA A 116 1.48 -5.77 12.11
N VAL A 117 0.70 -6.35 11.19
CA VAL A 117 0.28 -5.71 9.95
C VAL A 117 -1.22 -5.42 10.03
N ARG A 118 -1.63 -4.20 9.68
CA ARG A 118 -3.03 -3.79 9.65
C ARG A 118 -3.37 -3.21 8.29
N LEU A 119 -4.65 -3.29 7.94
CA LEU A 119 -5.17 -2.68 6.72
C LEU A 119 -6.59 -2.20 6.95
N ARG A 120 -7.01 -1.21 6.16
CA ARG A 120 -8.39 -0.71 6.13
C ARG A 120 -9.01 -1.13 4.81
N SER A 121 -10.23 -1.66 4.88
CA SER A 121 -11.00 -2.06 3.70
C SER A 121 -12.42 -1.53 3.85
N ASN A 122 -12.98 -0.97 2.77
CA ASN A 122 -14.36 -0.51 2.76
C ASN A 122 -15.30 -1.70 3.03
N VAL A 123 -16.31 -1.50 3.87
CA VAL A 123 -17.27 -2.52 4.30
C VAL A 123 -17.94 -3.26 3.14
N ILE A 124 -18.10 -2.62 1.98
CA ILE A 124 -18.72 -3.24 0.78
C ILE A 124 -17.80 -4.21 0.04
N ARG A 125 -16.50 -4.28 0.36
CA ARG A 125 -15.50 -5.11 -0.35
C ARG A 125 -15.45 -6.54 0.19
N GLU A 126 -16.57 -7.24 0.19
CA GLU A 126 -16.70 -8.60 0.77
C GLU A 126 -15.66 -9.60 0.26
N LYS A 127 -15.38 -9.60 -1.05
CA LYS A 127 -14.36 -10.48 -1.66
C LYS A 127 -12.95 -10.22 -1.09
N ALA A 128 -12.63 -8.96 -0.80
CA ALA A 128 -11.34 -8.61 -0.18
C ALA A 128 -11.30 -9.11 1.28
N HIS A 129 -12.41 -8.98 2.03
CA HIS A 129 -12.48 -9.49 3.40
C HIS A 129 -12.31 -11.01 3.47
N LEU A 130 -12.92 -11.76 2.55
CA LEU A 130 -12.71 -13.21 2.42
C LEU A 130 -11.25 -13.53 2.11
N PHE A 131 -10.62 -12.78 1.19
CA PHE A 131 -9.20 -12.92 0.89
C PHE A 131 -8.33 -12.71 2.13
N TYR A 132 -8.50 -11.61 2.87
CA TYR A 132 -7.70 -11.32 4.07
C TYR A 132 -7.86 -12.43 5.14
N ARG A 133 -9.09 -12.88 5.39
CA ARG A 133 -9.35 -13.99 6.32
C ARG A 133 -8.66 -15.29 5.88
N SER A 134 -8.67 -15.59 4.57
CA SER A 134 -8.02 -16.78 4.01
C SER A 134 -6.48 -16.77 4.09
N ILE A 135 -5.88 -15.62 4.41
CA ILE A 135 -4.43 -15.47 4.60
C ILE A 135 -4.06 -15.19 6.07
N GLY A 136 -4.99 -15.38 7.02
CA GLY A 136 -4.71 -15.30 8.45
C GLY A 136 -5.03 -13.96 9.12
N TYR A 137 -5.50 -12.95 8.37
CA TYR A 137 -5.91 -11.67 8.95
C TYR A 137 -7.26 -11.80 9.64
N GLN A 138 -7.40 -11.14 10.78
CA GLN A 138 -8.62 -11.11 11.57
C GLN A 138 -9.28 -9.72 11.51
N GLN A 139 -10.61 -9.69 11.49
CA GLN A 139 -11.35 -8.45 11.62
C GLN A 139 -11.37 -8.03 13.09
N VAL A 140 -10.58 -7.00 13.42
CA VAL A 140 -10.46 -6.48 14.78
C VAL A 140 -11.53 -5.43 15.14
N LYS A 141 -11.97 -4.63 14.16
CA LYS A 141 -13.02 -3.61 14.35
C LYS A 141 -13.64 -3.17 13.03
N SER A 142 -14.80 -2.53 13.12
CA SER A 142 -15.38 -1.70 12.06
C SER A 142 -15.28 -0.23 12.49
N GLN A 143 -15.04 0.68 11.55
CA GLN A 143 -14.85 2.11 11.86
C GLN A 143 -15.47 3.01 10.80
N TYR A 144 -15.85 4.22 11.21
CA TYR A 144 -16.26 5.30 10.32
C TYR A 144 -15.05 6.16 9.98
N THR A 145 -14.97 6.62 8.73
CA THR A 145 -13.97 7.63 8.31
C THR A 145 -14.68 8.95 8.17
N PHE A 146 -14.25 9.95 8.94
CA PHE A 146 -14.71 11.33 8.83
C PHE A 146 -13.64 12.14 8.13
N GLU A 147 -14.04 12.90 7.12
CA GLU A 147 -13.15 13.76 6.36
C GLU A 147 -13.74 15.17 6.32
N LYS A 148 -12.89 16.17 6.52
CA LYS A 148 -13.21 17.57 6.34
C LYS A 148 -12.13 18.18 5.47
N GLU A 149 -12.51 18.59 4.27
CA GLU A 149 -11.62 19.34 3.39
C GLU A 149 -11.24 20.68 4.04
N LEU A 150 -9.96 21.03 3.97
CA LEU A 150 -9.43 22.27 4.52
C LEU A 150 -9.10 23.22 3.36
N ASP A 151 -9.71 24.40 3.35
CA ASP A 151 -9.31 25.46 2.45
C ASP A 151 -7.91 25.95 2.82
N GLN A 152 -6.95 25.82 1.91
CA GLN A 152 -5.58 26.34 2.06
C GLN A 152 -5.49 27.88 1.97
N ALA A 153 -6.62 28.60 2.03
CA ALA A 153 -6.68 30.05 1.93
C ALA A 153 -7.27 30.70 3.20
N ARG A 154 -6.43 30.89 4.23
CA ARG A 154 -6.54 31.96 5.26
C ARG A 154 -5.26 32.02 6.12
N GLY A 155 -4.11 32.20 5.47
CA GLY A 155 -2.83 32.52 6.11
C GLY A 155 -2.41 33.98 5.88
N GLY A 156 -3.30 34.93 6.11
CA GLY A 156 -3.05 36.37 5.97
C GLY A 156 -2.76 37.05 7.31
N ARG A 157 -1.47 37.11 7.68
CA ARG A 157 -0.78 38.06 8.60
C ARG A 157 -1.61 38.90 9.61
N THR A 158 -1.35 38.66 10.89
CA THR A 158 -1.16 39.69 11.94
C THR A 158 0.02 39.18 12.81
N GLY A 159 1.23 39.79 12.84
CA GLY A 159 1.52 41.09 13.45
C GLY A 159 0.99 41.10 14.88
N THR A 160 1.71 40.72 15.93
CA THR A 160 2.91 41.38 16.51
C THR A 160 3.52 40.44 17.59
N PRO A 161 4.83 40.50 17.90
CA PRO A 161 5.44 39.71 18.99
C PRO A 161 5.03 40.26 20.35
N TRP A 162 4.80 39.35 21.31
CA TRP A 162 4.56 39.72 22.70
C TRP A 162 5.84 40.32 23.32
N ALA A 163 5.68 41.48 23.95
CA ALA A 163 6.52 41.99 25.02
C ALA A 163 5.63 42.08 26.27
#